data_AF-A0A7Y8LFX6-F1
#
_entry.id   AF-A0A7Y8LFX6-F1
#
_cell.length_a   1.000
_cell.length_b   1.000
_cell.length_c   1.000
_cell.angle_alpha   90.00
_cell.angle_beta   90.00
_cell.angle_gamma   90.00
#
_symmetry.space_group_name_H-M   'P 1'
#
loop_
_entity.id
_entity.type
_entity.pdbx_description
1 polymer ?
#
loop_
_entity_poly.entity_id
_entity_poly.type
_entity_poly.pdbx_seq_one_letter_code
_entity_poly.pdbx_strand_id
1 'polypeptide(L)' 'MDNNLDVIYDKPLFNQRLADYMIFYNTQRPHKSLGLKSPVEYLIENGEMSQ' A
#
# COMPACT_ATOMS: atom_id res chain seq x y z
N MET A 1 -18.54 -14.29 5.90
CA MET A 1 -18.34 -13.39 4.75
C MET A 1 -17.57 -14.19 3.73
N ASP A 2 -18.09 -14.27 2.51
CA ASP A 2 -17.32 -14.83 1.39
C ASP A 2 -16.30 -13.77 0.97
N ASN A 3 -15.02 -14.15 0.94
CA ASN A 3 -13.91 -13.24 0.59
C ASN A 3 -13.52 -13.37 -0.89
N ASN A 4 -14.34 -14.07 -1.69
CA ASN A 4 -14.13 -14.28 -3.12
C ASN A 4 -12.73 -14.86 -3.43
N LEU A 5 -12.18 -15.69 -2.53
CA LEU A 5 -10.83 -16.25 -2.72
C LEU A 5 -10.76 -17.19 -3.91
N ASP A 6 -11.91 -17.69 -4.36
CA ASP A 6 -12.11 -18.50 -5.57
C ASP A 6 -11.74 -17.75 -6.87
N VAL A 7 -11.76 -16.41 -6.87
CA VAL A 7 -11.37 -15.61 -8.05
C VAL A 7 -9.86 -15.46 -8.21
N ILE A 8 -9.06 -15.85 -7.21
CA ILE A 8 -7.60 -15.78 -7.26
C ILE A 8 -7.06 -17.07 -7.89
N TYR A 9 -6.97 -17.06 -9.22
CA TYR A 9 -6.50 -18.22 -10.00
C TYR A 9 -5.03 -18.56 -9.76
N ASP A 10 -4.17 -17.54 -9.68
CA ASP A 10 -2.72 -17.69 -9.45
C ASP A 10 -2.29 -16.89 -8.21
N LYS A 11 -2.22 -17.59 -7.08
CA LYS A 11 -1.86 -16.98 -5.79
C LYS A 11 -0.42 -16.45 -5.75
N PRO A 12 0.61 -17.18 -6.23
CA PRO A 12 1.96 -16.64 -6.32
C PRO A 12 2.04 -15.32 -7.09
N LEU A 13 1.47 -15.27 -8.30
CA LEU A 13 1.50 -14.06 -9.12
C LEU A 13 0.71 -12.93 -8.46
N PHE A 14 -0.47 -13.23 -7.90
CA PHE A 14 -1.27 -12.25 -7.17
C PHE A 14 -0.48 -11.63 -6.00
N ASN A 15 0.16 -12.47 -5.18
CA ASN A 15 0.95 -12.00 -4.04
C ASN A 15 2.12 -11.12 -4.49
N GLN A 16 2.79 -11.48 -5.58
CA GLN A 16 3.87 -10.67 -6.15
C GLN A 16 3.35 -9.28 -6.56
N ARG A 17 2.27 -9.23 -7.34
CA ARG A 17 1.70 -7.96 -7.81
C ARG A 17 1.14 -7.11 -6.67
N LEU A 18 0.56 -7.76 -5.65
CA LEU A 18 0.08 -7.08 -4.46
C LEU A 18 1.23 -6.46 -3.67
N ALA A 19 2.36 -7.16 -3.52
CA ALA A 19 3.55 -6.63 -2.86
C ALA A 19 4.09 -5.40 -3.59
N ASP A 20 4.22 -5.47 -4.92
CA ASP A 20 4.65 -4.34 -5.75
C ASP A 20 3.71 -3.13 -5.59
N TYR A 21 2.39 -3.40 -5.59
CA TYR A 21 1.38 -2.37 -5.39
C TYR A 21 1.46 -1.75 -3.99
N MET A 22 1.67 -2.54 -2.94
CA MET A 22 1.82 -2.04 -1.58
C MET A 22 3.03 -1.12 -1.44
N ILE A 23 4.16 -1.45 -2.07
CA ILE A 23 5.34 -0.58 -2.10
C ILE A 23 4.99 0.75 -2.77
N PHE A 24 4.41 0.71 -3.97
CA PHE A 24 3.98 1.93 -4.68
C PHE A 24 2.99 2.77 -3.87
N TYR A 25 1.97 2.14 -3.29
CA TYR A 25 0.91 2.81 -2.54
C TYR A 25 1.45 3.58 -1.32
N ASN A 26 2.41 2.99 -0.62
CA ASN A 26 2.99 3.55 0.60
C ASN A 26 4.13 4.54 0.34
N THR A 27 4.89 4.37 -0.74
CA THR A 27 6.12 5.15 -0.99
C THR A 27 5.99 6.23 -2.06
N GLN A 28 5.00 6.14 -2.96
CA GLN A 28 4.93 7.00 -4.15
C GLN A 28 3.53 7.56 -4.42
N ARG A 29 2.46 6.82 -4.13
CA ARG A 29 1.10 7.26 -4.48
C ARG A 29 0.70 8.49 -3.68
N PRO A 30 0.29 9.60 -4.32
CA PRO A 30 -0.19 10.78 -3.61
C PRO A 30 -1.61 10.57 -3.06
N HIS A 31 -1.86 10.99 -1.82
CA HIS A 31 -3.17 10.89 -1.18
C HIS A 31 -3.74 12.26 -0.86
N LYS A 32 -4.96 12.53 -1.32
CA LYS A 32 -5.65 13.83 -1.11
C LYS A 32 -5.82 14.16 0.38
N SER A 33 -6.14 13.16 1.21
CA SER A 33 -6.28 13.32 2.66
C SER A 33 -4.96 13.66 3.36
N LEU A 34 -3.82 13.34 2.76
CA LEU A 34 -2.48 13.63 3.28
C LEU A 34 -1.85 14.87 2.63
N GLY A 35 -2.66 15.70 1.96
CA GLY A 35 -2.13 16.89 1.26
C GLY A 35 -1.28 16.55 0.04
N LEU A 36 -1.66 15.49 -0.70
CA LEU A 36 -0.95 14.96 -1.87
C LEU A 36 0.41 14.29 -1.58
N LYS A 37 0.67 13.96 -0.32
CA LYS A 37 1.82 13.15 0.10
C LYS A 37 1.52 11.66 0.02
N SER A 38 2.56 10.86 -0.14
CA SER A 38 2.51 9.42 0.13
C SER A 38 2.41 9.15 1.64
N PRO A 39 1.97 7.95 2.05
CA PRO A 39 1.89 7.58 3.45
C PRO A 39 3.24 7.67 4.17
N VAL A 40 4.33 7.22 3.53
CA VAL A 40 5.67 7.29 4.12
C VAL A 40 6.14 8.74 4.29
N GLU A 41 5.93 9.61 3.30
CA GLU A 41 6.26 11.04 3.43
C GLU A 41 5.51 11.68 4.60
N TYR A 42 4.22 11.39 4.73
CA TYR A 42 3.42 11.87 5.84
C TYR A 42 3.97 11.39 7.21
N LEU A 43 4.34 10.12 7.32
CA LEU A 43 4.89 9.58 8.58
C LEU A 43 6.23 10.22 8.96
N ILE A 44 7.11 10.44 7.98
CA ILE A 44 8.41 11.09 8.18
C ILE A 44 8.22 12.52 8.69
N GLU A 45 7.33 13.28 8.06
CA GLU A 45 7.11 14.68 8.42
C GLU A 45 6.44 14.87 9.78
N ASN A 46 5.57 13.94 10.19
CA ASN A 46 4.88 14.02 11.48
C ASN A 46 5.67 13.36 12.63
N GLY A 47 6.87 12.82 12.36
CA GLY A 47 7.68 12.15 13.38
C GLY A 47 7.03 10.88 13.93
N GLU A 48 6.11 10.27 13.17
CA GLU A 48 5.38 9.06 13.57
C GLU A 48 6.17 7.78 13.30
N MET A 49 7.34 7.89 12.64
CA MET A 49 8.29 6.79 12.54
C MET A 49 9.17 6.75 13.80
N SER A 50 9.12 5.63 14.54
CA SER A 50 10.05 5.38 15.65
C SER A 50 11.50 5.53 15.19
N GLN A 51 12.29 6.24 16.00
CA GLN A 51 13.75 6.30 15.90
C GLN A 51 14.39 4.93 16.12
#